data_AF-A0A379B830-F1
#
_entry.id   AF-A0A379B830-F1
#
_cell.length_a   1.000
_cell.length_b   1.000
_cell.length_c   1.000
_cell.angle_alpha   90.00
_cell.angle_beta   90.00
_cell.angle_gamma   90.00
#
_symmetry.space_group_name_H-M   'P 1'
#
loop_
_entity.id
_entity.type
_entity.pdbx_description
1 polymer ?
#
loop_
_entity_poly.entity_id
_entity_poly.type
_entity_poly.pdbx_seq_one_letter_code
_entity_poly.pdbx_strand_id
1 'polypeptide(L)' 'MFRLFKPPFEISTLEAWSKMSDDIAKVALLAIPVMLYSDNSLGFRIFNIVLLSVVVLAFLTVGRYFRQVIIRLSEEK' A
#
# COMPACT_ATOMS: atom_id res chain seq x y z
N MET A 1 29.49 -12.30 -16.60
CA MET A 1 29.13 -11.10 -15.79
C MET A 1 27.64 -10.82 -15.94
N PHE A 2 26.78 -11.44 -15.13
CA PHE A 2 25.32 -11.23 -15.15
C PHE A 2 24.83 -10.35 -13.99
N ARG A 3 25.64 -9.40 -13.53
CA ARG A 3 25.26 -8.48 -12.45
C ARG A 3 24.46 -7.25 -12.92
N LEU A 4 24.30 -7.04 -14.23
CA LEU A 4 23.53 -5.91 -14.77
C LEU A 4 22.01 -6.04 -14.61
N PHE A 5 21.50 -7.25 -14.35
CA PHE A 5 20.06 -7.48 -14.13
C PHE A 5 19.70 -7.59 -12.66
N LYS A 6 20.67 -7.39 -11.75
CA LYS A 6 20.31 -7.22 -10.33
C LYS A 6 19.60 -5.88 -10.21
N PRO A 7 18.38 -5.86 -9.67
CA PRO A 7 17.67 -4.62 -9.52
C PRO A 7 18.51 -3.64 -8.67
N PRO A 8 18.59 -2.36 -9.02
CA PRO A 8 19.43 -1.37 -8.34
C PRO A 8 18.78 -0.89 -7.02
N PHE A 9 18.11 -1.79 -6.31
CA PHE A 9 17.44 -1.48 -5.05
C PHE A 9 17.87 -2.48 -3.97
N GLU A 10 18.10 -1.96 -2.78
CA GLU A 10 18.35 -2.81 -1.62
C GLU A 10 17.05 -3.44 -1.14
N ILE A 11 17.13 -4.68 -0.65
CA ILE A 11 15.99 -5.39 -0.06
C ILE A 11 15.41 -4.59 1.13
N SER A 12 16.28 -3.91 1.88
CA SER A 12 15.91 -2.96 2.95
C SER A 12 14.98 -1.85 2.47
N THR A 13 15.20 -1.34 1.25
CA THR A 13 14.40 -0.28 0.65
C THR A 13 13.02 -0.81 0.27
N LEU A 14 12.96 -1.98 -0.38
CA LEU A 14 11.67 -2.64 -0.67
C LEU A 14 10.87 -2.95 0.60
N GLU A 15 11.53 -3.36 1.67
CA GLU A 15 10.87 -3.62 2.96
C GLU A 15 10.28 -2.34 3.55
N ALA A 16 11.00 -1.21 3.46
CA ALA A 16 10.49 0.09 3.86
C ALA A 16 9.26 0.50 3.03
N TRP A 17 9.28 0.30 1.71
CA TRP A 17 8.12 0.55 0.83
C TRP A 17 6.92 -0.34 1.16
N SER A 18 7.16 -1.60 1.51
CA SER A 18 6.11 -2.51 1.97
C SER A 18 5.45 -2.00 3.25
N LYS A 19 6.26 -1.61 4.26
CA LYS A 19 5.74 -1.06 5.53
C LYS A 19 4.98 0.25 5.31
N MET A 20 5.52 1.15 4.49
CA MET A 20 4.87 2.41 4.14
C MET A 20 3.52 2.19 3.46
N SER A 21 3.41 1.20 2.58
CA SER A 21 2.14 0.83 1.93
C SER A 21 1.10 0.36 2.93
N ASP A 22 1.50 -0.48 3.90
CA ASP A 22 0.62 -0.92 4.98
C ASP A 22 0.16 0.25 5.86
N ASP A 23 1.05 1.21 6.14
CA ASP A 23 0.71 2.38 6.97
C ASP A 23 -0.25 3.33 6.25
N ILE A 24 -0.07 3.56 4.94
CA ILE A 24 -1.02 4.33 4.12
C ILE A 24 -2.40 3.66 4.14
N ALA A 25 -2.45 2.33 3.99
CA ALA A 25 -3.70 1.59 4.03
C ALA A 25 -4.39 1.72 5.40
N LYS A 26 -3.65 1.65 6.51
CA LYS A 26 -4.20 1.87 7.86
C LYS A 26 -4.76 3.28 8.03
N VAL A 27 -4.03 4.31 7.58
CA VAL A 27 -4.48 5.71 7.66
C VAL A 27 -5.75 5.92 6.82
N ALA A 28 -5.80 5.35 5.62
CA ALA A 28 -7.00 5.42 4.78
C ALA A 28 -8.21 4.72 5.43
N LEU A 29 -7.99 3.60 6.14
CA LEU A 29 -9.04 2.91 6.90
C LEU A 29 -9.56 3.78 8.06
N LEU A 30 -8.65 4.45 8.79
CA LEU A 30 -9.00 5.36 9.89
C LEU A 30 -9.77 6.60 9.42
N ALA A 31 -9.61 7.01 8.15
CA ALA A 31 -10.34 8.13 7.57
C ALA A 31 -11.81 7.78 7.24
N ILE A 32 -12.19 6.50 7.16
CA ILE A 32 -13.57 6.09 6.84
C ILE A 32 -14.56 6.56 7.90
N PRO A 33 -14.35 6.33 9.22
CA PRO A 33 -15.19 6.91 10.28
C PRO A 33 -15.27 8.44 10.22
N VAL A 34 -14.16 9.12 9.96
CA VAL A 34 -14.13 10.59 9.88
C VAL A 34 -15.04 11.08 8.77
N MET A 35 -15.02 10.41 7.60
CA MET A 35 -15.92 10.73 6.49
C MET A 35 -17.38 10.39 6.82
N LEU A 36 -17.60 9.28 7.52
CA LEU A 36 -18.91 8.83 7.98
C LEU A 36 -19.56 9.75 9.01
N TYR A 37 -18.83 10.58 9.75
CA TYR A 37 -19.43 11.55 10.68
C TYR A 37 -19.34 13.00 10.17
N SER A 38 -18.85 13.20 8.95
CA SER A 38 -18.78 14.54 8.35
C SER A 38 -20.16 15.10 8.00
N ASP A 39 -20.31 16.42 8.10
CA ASP A 39 -21.55 17.16 7.78
C ASP A 39 -21.70 17.40 6.26
N ASN A 40 -21.00 16.61 5.44
CA ASN A 40 -21.05 16.72 4.00
C ASN A 40 -22.33 16.08 3.42
N SER A 41 -22.67 16.44 2.18
CA SER A 41 -23.77 15.82 1.45
C SER A 41 -23.59 14.29 1.35
N LEU A 42 -24.71 13.56 1.38
CA LEU A 42 -24.69 12.09 1.36
C LEU A 42 -23.92 11.52 0.16
N GLY A 43 -24.09 12.12 -1.02
CA GLY A 43 -23.37 11.70 -2.23
C GLY A 43 -21.85 11.88 -2.11
N PHE A 44 -21.41 13.00 -1.53
CA PHE A 44 -19.98 13.26 -1.30
C PHE A 44 -19.40 12.28 -0.29
N ARG A 45 -20.15 11.92 0.76
CA ARG A 45 -19.73 10.92 1.76
C ARG A 45 -19.54 9.54 1.17
N ILE A 46 -20.52 9.05 0.41
CA ILE A 46 -20.46 7.73 -0.23
C ILE A 46 -19.29 7.68 -1.22
N PHE A 47 -19.12 8.71 -2.05
CA PHE A 47 -18.03 8.78 -3.01
C PHE A 47 -16.65 8.71 -2.34
N ASN A 48 -16.44 9.48 -1.27
CA ASN A 48 -15.17 9.46 -0.54
C ASN A 48 -14.92 8.13 0.17
N ILE A 49 -15.94 7.50 0.75
CA ILE A 49 -15.79 6.18 1.38
C ILE A 49 -15.40 5.11 0.35
N VAL A 50 -16.01 5.15 -0.84
CA VAL A 50 -15.64 4.24 -1.94
C VAL A 50 -14.20 4.49 -2.37
N LEU A 51 -13.80 5.76 -2.54
CA LEU A 51 -12.44 6.12 -2.94
C LEU A 51 -11.41 5.69 -1.88
N LEU A 52 -11.69 5.93 -0.60
CA LEU A 52 -10.86 5.46 0.52
C LEU A 52 -10.75 3.93 0.52
N SER A 53 -11.84 3.21 0.25
CA SER A 53 -11.82 1.74 0.19
C SER A 53 -10.95 1.22 -0.96
N VAL A 54 -10.99 1.88 -2.13
CA VAL A 54 -10.12 1.56 -3.27
C VAL A 54 -8.65 1.78 -2.90
N VAL A 55 -8.33 2.90 -2.23
CA VAL A 55 -6.98 3.20 -1.75
C VAL A 55 -6.49 2.12 -0.79
N VAL A 56 -7.30 1.74 0.20
CA VAL A 56 -6.95 0.66 1.15
C VAL A 56 -6.61 -0.64 0.40
N LEU A 57 -7.45 -1.07 -0.54
CA LEU A 57 -7.25 -2.30 -1.29
C LEU A 57 -6.01 -2.24 -2.19
N ALA A 58 -5.79 -1.11 -2.87
CA ALA A 58 -4.63 -0.91 -3.73
C ALA A 58 -3.32 -0.99 -2.92
N PHE A 59 -3.21 -0.25 -1.82
CA PHE A 59 -1.99 -0.21 -1.01
C PHE A 59 -1.74 -1.52 -0.26
N LEU A 60 -2.78 -2.23 0.20
CA LEU A 60 -2.61 -3.58 0.76
C LEU A 60 -2.10 -4.58 -0.29
N THR A 61 -2.60 -4.49 -1.51
CA THR A 61 -2.19 -5.37 -2.60
C THR A 61 -0.75 -5.11 -2.99
N VAL A 62 -0.35 -3.83 -3.09
CA VAL A 62 1.03 -3.41 -3.35
C VAL A 62 1.97 -3.83 -2.21
N GLY A 63 1.57 -3.64 -0.95
CA GLY A 63 2.34 -4.07 0.22
C GLY A 63 2.60 -5.58 0.22
N ARG A 64 1.58 -6.39 -0.13
CA ARG A 64 1.71 -7.84 -0.32
C ARG A 64 2.63 -8.21 -1.49
N TYR A 65 2.51 -7.51 -2.61
CA TYR A 65 3.37 -7.73 -3.77
C TYR A 65 4.84 -7.48 -3.41
N PHE A 66 5.14 -6.38 -2.72
CA PHE A 66 6.50 -6.10 -2.26
C PHE A 66 7.06 -7.19 -1.34
N ARG A 67 6.27 -7.75 -0.41
CA ARG A 67 6.71 -8.88 0.42
C ARG A 67 7.06 -10.11 -0.41
N GLN A 68 6.23 -10.44 -1.40
CA GLN A 68 6.51 -11.59 -2.27
C GLN A 68 7.78 -11.38 -3.11
N VAL A 69 8.01 -10.16 -3.61
CA VAL A 69 9.23 -9.81 -4.33
C VAL A 69 10.46 -9.91 -3.43
N ILE A 70 10.37 -9.42 -2.19
CA ILE A 70 11.44 -9.54 -1.19
C ILE A 70 11.80 -11.01 -0.92
N ILE A 71 10.80 -11.87 -0.71
CA ILE A 71 11.03 -13.30 -0.45
C ILE A 71 11.75 -13.95 -1.63
N ARG A 72 11.28 -13.74 -2.86
CA ARG A 72 11.92 -14.29 -4.07
C ARG A 72 13.37 -13.84 -4.22
N LEU A 73 13.64 -12.56 -3.98
CA LEU A 73 15.00 -12.01 -4.08
C LEU A 73 15.92 -12.48 -2.94
N SER A 74 15.36 -12.88 -1.80
CA SER A 74 16.12 -13.49 -0.71
C SER A 74 16.46 -14.96 -0.98
N GLU A 75 15.64 -15.69 -1.74
CA GLU A 75 15.89 -17.08 -2.14
C GLU A 75 16.89 -17.20 -3.30
N GLU A 76 16.98 -16.19 -4.18
CA GLU A 76 17.96 -16.16 -5.29
C GLU A 76 19.39 -15.78 -4.87
N LYS A 77 19.63 -15.43 -3.60
CA LYS A 77 20.89 -14.86 -3.11
C LYS A 77 21.77 -15.89 -2.41
#